data_AF-A0A7X1AX71-F1
#
_entry.id   AF-A0A7X1AX71-F1
#
_cell.length_a   1.000
_cell.length_b   1.000
_cell.length_c   1.000
_cell.angle_alpha   90.00
_cell.angle_beta   90.00
_cell.angle_gamma   90.00
#
_symmetry.space_group_name_H-M   'P 1'
#
loop_
_entity.id
_entity.type
_entity.pdbx_description
1 polymer ?
#
loop_
_entity_poly.entity_id
_entity_poly.type
_entity_poly.pdbx_seq_one_letter_code
_entity_poly.pdbx_strand_id
1 'polypeptide(L)'
;MRTRLLAAARAERVTKAVTCHNLRHSFATHLAAAGVPLHQLQSYLGHAHIETTTVYTHLTPINHIEAIGYVDALVKPILRR
;
A
#
# COMPACT_ATOMS: atom_id res chain seq x y z
N MET A 1 17.80 -17.52 5.38
CA MET A 1 17.13 -16.20 5.29
C MET A 1 17.05 -15.51 6.66
N ARG A 2 16.30 -16.06 7.63
CA ARG A 2 16.06 -15.45 8.96
C ARG A 2 17.33 -15.04 9.72
N THR A 3 18.34 -15.91 9.79
CA THR A 3 19.58 -15.63 10.53
C THR A 3 20.36 -14.44 9.98
N ARG A 4 20.37 -14.27 8.65
CA ARG A 4 21.01 -13.13 7.98
C ARG A 4 20.25 -11.82 8.21
N LEU A 5 18.92 -11.88 8.16
CA LEU A 5 18.06 -10.74 8.46
C LEU A 5 18.27 -10.23 9.90
N LEU A 6 18.33 -11.15 10.87
CA LEU A 6 18.58 -10.78 12.27
C LEU A 6 20.00 -10.21 12.47
N ALA A 7 21.01 -10.74 11.79
CA ALA A 7 22.36 -10.20 11.84
C ALA A 7 22.42 -8.76 11.27
N ALA A 8 21.78 -8.51 10.13
CA ALA A 8 21.68 -7.19 9.54
C ALA A 8 20.91 -6.20 10.44
N ALA A 9 19.77 -6.63 11.00
CA ALA A 9 18.99 -5.81 11.92
C ALA A 9 19.79 -5.41 13.18
N ARG A 10 20.63 -6.32 13.70
CA ARG A 10 21.54 -6.02 14.83
C ARG A 10 22.64 -5.02 14.44
N ALA A 11 23.24 -5.18 13.26
CA ALA A 11 24.27 -4.25 12.77
C ALA A 11 23.72 -2.82 12.63
N GLU A 12 22.48 -2.68 12.16
CA GLU A 12 21.78 -1.40 11.99
C GLU A 12 21.05 -0.90 13.27
N ARG A 13 21.27 -1.55 14.42
CA ARG A 13 20.64 -1.20 15.72
C ARG A 13 19.11 -1.11 15.67
N VAL A 14 18.46 -1.93 14.84
CA VAL A 14 16.99 -2.02 14.81
C VAL A 14 16.50 -2.66 16.10
N THR A 15 15.75 -1.90 16.89
CA THR A 15 15.25 -2.33 18.21
C THR A 15 13.93 -3.12 18.14
N LYS A 16 13.18 -2.95 17.05
CA LYS A 16 11.92 -3.68 16.81
C LYS A 16 12.22 -5.10 16.32
N ALA A 17 11.33 -6.04 16.64
CA ALA A 17 11.40 -7.39 16.09
C ALA A 17 11.25 -7.34 14.56
N VAL A 18 12.18 -7.97 13.83
CA VAL A 18 12.18 -8.01 12.37
C VAL A 18 12.06 -9.44 11.88
N THR A 19 11.07 -9.67 11.03
CA THR A 19 10.87 -10.92 10.29
C THR A 19 10.73 -10.63 8.80
N CYS A 20 10.88 -11.65 7.96
CA CYS A 20 10.59 -11.51 6.52
C CYS A 20 9.15 -11.07 6.27
N HIS A 21 8.22 -11.43 7.16
CA HIS A 21 6.83 -10.99 7.07
C HIS A 21 6.69 -9.49 7.32
N ASN A 22 7.43 -8.93 8.30
CA ASN A 22 7.45 -7.48 8.51
C ASN A 22 7.96 -6.72 7.28
N LEU A 23 9.03 -7.21 6.64
CA LEU A 23 9.55 -6.59 5.42
C LEU A 23 8.55 -6.66 4.26
N ARG A 24 7.83 -7.78 4.12
CA ARG A 24 6.73 -7.91 3.14
C ARG A 24 5.64 -6.86 3.40
N HIS A 25 5.27 -6.65 4.66
CA HIS A 25 4.30 -5.61 5.00
C HIS A 25 4.84 -4.21 4.69
N SER A 26 6.08 -3.91 5.05
CA SER A 26 6.70 -2.62 4.73
C SER A 26 6.72 -2.36 3.22
N PHE A 27 7.09 -3.35 2.41
CA PHE A 27 7.05 -3.25 0.95
C PHE A 27 5.66 -2.89 0.44
N ALA A 28 4.62 -3.62 0.87
CA ALA A 28 3.25 -3.35 0.47
C ALA A 28 2.75 -1.98 0.94
N THR A 29 3.06 -1.58 2.18
CA THR A 29 2.72 -0.26 2.73
C THR A 29 3.28 0.87 1.88
N HIS A 30 4.55 0.80 1.49
CA HIS A 30 5.18 1.84 0.68
C HIS A 30 4.57 1.92 -0.72
N LEU A 31 4.29 0.78 -1.36
CA LEU A 31 3.68 0.79 -2.70
C LEU A 31 2.23 1.28 -2.68
N ALA A 32 1.44 0.89 -1.68
CA ALA A 32 0.08 1.38 -1.53
C ALA A 32 0.05 2.91 -1.31
N ALA A 33 0.93 3.42 -0.44
CA ALA A 33 1.08 4.85 -0.20
C ALA A 33 1.53 5.64 -1.44
N ALA A 34 2.32 5.02 -2.32
CA ALA A 34 2.71 5.60 -3.60
C ALA A 34 1.61 5.54 -4.67
N GLY A 35 0.42 5.00 -4.36
CA GLY A 35 -0.70 4.92 -5.28
C GLY A 35 -0.65 3.74 -6.25
N VAL A 36 0.18 2.73 -5.98
CA VAL A 36 0.20 1.52 -6.80
C VAL A 36 -1.15 0.79 -6.66
N PRO A 37 -1.78 0.38 -7.78
CA PRO A 37 -3.08 -0.28 -7.73
C PRO A 37 -3.09 -1.58 -6.92
N LEU A 38 -4.18 -1.83 -6.19
CA LEU A 38 -4.29 -2.97 -5.28
C LEU A 38 -4.09 -4.34 -5.96
N HIS A 39 -4.55 -4.49 -7.21
CA HIS A 39 -4.37 -5.73 -7.99
C HIS A 39 -2.91 -5.97 -8.39
N GLN A 40 -2.12 -4.91 -8.58
CA GLN A 40 -0.68 -5.02 -8.80
C GLN A 40 0.03 -5.42 -7.51
N LEU A 41 -0.33 -4.79 -6.38
CA LEU A 41 0.16 -5.22 -5.06
C LEU A 41 -0.12 -6.69 -4.80
N GLN A 42 -1.34 -7.16 -5.08
CA GLN A 42 -1.70 -8.57 -4.95
C GLN A 42 -0.74 -9.47 -5.74
N SER A 43 -0.46 -9.10 -6.99
CA SER A 43 0.44 -9.83 -7.88
C SER A 43 1.88 -9.84 -7.34
N TYR A 44 2.41 -8.70 -6.91
CA TYR A 44 3.76 -8.59 -6.35
C TYR A 44 3.92 -9.38 -5.04
N LEU A 45 2.86 -9.46 -4.25
CA LEU A 45 2.85 -10.22 -3.01
C LEU A 45 2.59 -11.72 -3.25
N GLY A 46 2.07 -12.10 -4.43
CA GLY A 46 1.65 -13.48 -4.70
C GLY A 46 0.46 -13.90 -3.85
N HIS A 47 -0.46 -12.98 -3.57
CA HIS A 47 -1.70 -13.30 -2.85
C HIS A 47 -2.69 -14.00 -3.79
N ALA A 48 -3.16 -15.19 -3.38
CA ALA A 48 -4.17 -15.93 -4.14
C ALA A 48 -5.53 -15.20 -4.17
N HIS A 49 -5.82 -14.43 -3.13
CA HIS A 49 -7.10 -13.74 -2.92
C HIS A 49 -6.84 -12.24 -2.70
N ILE A 50 -7.67 -11.39 -3.29
CA ILE A 50 -7.49 -9.92 -3.18
C ILE A 50 -7.77 -9.43 -1.76
N GLU A 51 -8.62 -10.14 -1.02
CA GLU A 51 -9.03 -9.90 0.36
C GLU A 51 -7.84 -9.85 1.32
N THR A 52 -6.78 -10.62 1.08
CA THR A 52 -5.56 -10.54 1.91
C THR A 52 -4.72 -9.29 1.61
N THR A 53 -5.03 -8.58 0.52
CA THR A 53 -4.37 -7.34 0.10
C THR A 53 -5.19 -6.11 0.50
N THR A 54 -6.50 -6.24 0.72
CA THR A 54 -7.38 -5.10 1.06
C THR A 54 -6.99 -4.40 2.36
N VAL A 55 -6.27 -5.08 3.25
CA VAL A 55 -5.63 -4.49 4.42
C VAL A 55 -4.81 -3.23 4.08
N TYR A 56 -4.26 -3.08 2.87
CA TYR A 56 -3.47 -1.90 2.49
C TYR A 56 -4.26 -0.75 1.85
N THR A 57 -5.56 -0.90 1.61
CA THR A 57 -6.36 0.13 0.90
C THR A 57 -6.43 1.45 1.65
N HIS A 58 -6.38 1.43 2.98
CA HIS A 58 -6.37 2.64 3.80
C HIS A 58 -5.15 3.55 3.55
N LEU A 59 -4.12 3.06 2.86
CA LEU A 59 -2.92 3.81 2.51
C LEU A 59 -2.99 4.43 1.12
N THR A 60 -4.01 4.15 0.31
CA THR A 60 -4.09 4.70 -1.04
C THR A 60 -4.26 6.22 -0.97
N PRO A 61 -3.57 6.98 -1.83
CA PRO A 61 -3.48 8.43 -1.73
C PRO A 61 -4.83 9.11 -1.98
N ILE A 62 -5.67 8.55 -2.86
CA ILE A 62 -6.96 9.12 -3.20
C ILE A 62 -8.01 8.57 -2.25
N ASN A 63 -8.60 9.46 -1.46
CA ASN A 63 -9.74 9.12 -0.63
C ASN A 63 -11.07 9.39 -1.37
N HIS A 64 -12.18 8.94 -0.77
CA HIS A 64 -13.51 9.07 -1.35
C HIS A 64 -13.92 10.53 -1.64
N ILE A 65 -13.51 11.46 -0.77
CA ILE A 65 -13.86 12.88 -0.88
C ILE A 65 -13.17 13.51 -2.10
N GLU A 66 -11.88 13.23 -2.28
CA GLU A 66 -11.12 13.70 -3.44
C GLU A 66 -11.67 13.11 -4.75
N ALA A 67 -12.02 11.82 -4.74
CA ALA A 67 -12.63 11.16 -5.90
C ALA A 67 -13.93 11.85 -6.35
N ILE A 68 -14.82 12.18 -5.42
CA ILE A 68 -16.05 12.93 -5.72
C ILE A 68 -15.71 14.33 -6.26
N GLY A 69 -14.74 15.01 -5.65
CA GLY A 69 -14.31 16.34 -6.08
C GLY A 69 -13.90 16.39 -7.56
N TYR A 70 -13.20 15.35 -8.05
CA TYR A 70 -12.84 15.25 -9.47
C TYR A 70 -14.05 15.12 -10.39
N VAL A 71 -15.05 14.31 -10.00
CA VAL A 71 -16.28 14.15 -10.79
C VAL A 71 -17.09 15.44 -10.78
N ASP A 72 -17.25 16.09 -9.63
CA ASP A 72 -17.96 17.36 -9.52
C ASP A 72 -17.34 18.46 -10.38
N ALA A 73 -16.00 18.53 -10.41
CA ALA A 73 -15.28 19.47 -11.25
C ALA A 73 -15.52 19.23 -12.75
N LEU A 74 -15.65 17.96 -13.16
CA LEU A 74 -15.96 17.58 -14.54
C LEU A 74 -17.40 17.92 -14.92
N VAL A 75 -18.36 17.72 -14.01
CA VAL A 75 -19.80 17.79 -14.29
C VAL A 75 -20.36 19.22 -14.16
N LYS A 76 -19.86 20.03 -13.21
CA LYS A 76 -20.36 21.40 -12.96
C LYS A 76 -20.46 22.30 -14.22
N PRO A 77 -19.47 22.32 -15.14
CA PRO A 77 -19.55 23.13 -16.35
C PRO A 77 -20.63 22.68 -17.33
N ILE A 78 -20.97 21.39 -17.33
CA ILE A 78 -22.00 20.80 -18.21
C ILE A 78 -23.40 21.17 -17.72
N LEU A 79 -23.62 21.09 -16.40
CA LEU A 79 -24.93 21.35 -15.78
C LEU A 79 -25.29 22.85 -15.66
N ARG A 80 -24.34 23.76 -15.90
CA ARG A 80 -24.53 25.22 -15.81
C ARG A 80 -24.84 25.88 -17.17
N ARG A 81 -25.08 25.10 -18.22
CA ARG A 81 -25.63 25.54 -19.50
C ARG A 81 -27.12 25.21 -19.55
#